data_AF-A0A8D3ARH2-F1
#
_entry.id   AF-A0A8D3ARH2-F1
#
_cell.length_a   1.000
_cell.length_b   1.000
_cell.length_c   1.000
_cell.angle_alpha   90.00
_cell.angle_beta   90.00
_cell.angle_gamma   90.00
#
_symmetry.space_group_name_H-M   'P 1'
#
loop_
_entity.id
_entity.type
_entity.pdbx_description
1 polymer ?
#
loop_
_entity_poly.entity_id
_entity_poly.type
_entity_poly.pdbx_seq_one_letter_code
_entity_poly.pdbx_strand_id
1 'polypeptide(L)'
;KLKQEKSVKIPVYDFTTHGRHKDWKNVYGASVIIFEGIMSLADKELLQLLDMKIFVDSDIRLVRRLRRDITERRRDIEGVIKQYNKFVKPAFEQFIEPAMRLADIVVNMVAIDLIVQHVHSQLEERELSVRALLASAQQTHALPQTLSVLASSPQVGGLHTIIRNKETSRDKFIFYSKRLMRLLIEHALTFLPSQPCAVQTPQGHEYEGGGDDGRITGVSVLRAGETMEPALRAVCKDVRIGKIFIQTNLDSGEPELHYLRLPKDISEDHVIVMDSTVSTGAAAMMAVRVLLDHEVQEEKIMLVSLLMAELGVHSVAYAFPKVKIITTAVDKSLDDYLHVIPGIGDFGTNGSESCSDEDQEQRL
;
A
#
# COMPACT_ATOMS: atom_id res chain seq x y z
N LYS A 1 -3.93 17.32 -1.36
CA LYS A 1 -4.25 15.88 -1.54
C LYS A 1 -3.02 15.03 -1.29
N LEU A 2 -1.97 15.13 -2.10
CA LEU A 2 -0.73 14.35 -1.90
C LEU A 2 -0.09 14.52 -0.50
N LYS A 3 -0.07 15.74 0.08
CA LYS A 3 0.38 15.96 1.48
C LYS A 3 -0.47 15.27 2.56
N GLN A 4 -1.69 14.86 2.21
CA GLN A 4 -2.59 14.13 3.10
C GLN A 4 -2.55 12.62 2.80
N GLU A 5 -1.53 12.16 2.05
CA GLU A 5 -1.37 10.79 1.56
C GLU A 5 -2.52 10.28 0.67
N LYS A 6 -3.38 11.19 0.18
CA LYS A 6 -4.50 10.85 -0.70
C LYS A 6 -4.05 10.72 -2.14
N SER A 7 -4.60 9.72 -2.85
CA SER A 7 -4.32 9.51 -4.26
C SER A 7 -4.75 10.69 -5.14
N VAL A 8 -4.00 10.87 -6.23
CA VAL A 8 -4.28 11.88 -7.25
C VAL A 8 -4.07 11.28 -8.64
N LYS A 9 -5.04 11.55 -9.52
CA LYS A 9 -4.90 11.31 -10.95
C LYS A 9 -4.10 12.45 -11.57
N ILE A 10 -2.91 12.14 -12.07
CA ILE A 10 -2.06 13.09 -12.79
C ILE A 10 -2.18 12.85 -14.31
N PRO A 11 -2.28 13.92 -15.13
CA PRO A 11 -2.34 13.79 -16.57
C PRO A 11 -0.99 13.32 -17.11
N VAL A 12 -0.99 12.40 -18.08
CA VAL A 12 0.24 12.00 -18.77
C VAL A 12 0.57 13.06 -19.83
N TYR A 13 1.79 13.61 -19.78
CA TYR A 13 2.25 14.60 -20.77
C TYR A 13 3.09 13.93 -21.84
N ASP A 14 2.74 14.15 -23.10
CA ASP A 14 3.49 13.68 -24.26
C ASP A 14 4.39 14.80 -24.79
N PHE A 15 5.70 14.62 -24.63
CA PHE A 15 6.72 15.56 -25.09
C PHE A 15 6.90 15.59 -26.60
N THR A 16 6.40 14.58 -27.32
CA THR A 16 6.46 14.48 -28.78
C THR A 16 5.38 15.36 -29.41
N THR A 17 4.13 15.20 -28.96
CA THR A 17 2.98 15.99 -29.45
C THR A 17 2.80 17.32 -28.72
N HIS A 18 3.60 17.59 -27.68
CA HIS A 18 3.52 18.80 -26.86
C HIS A 18 2.12 19.00 -26.25
N GLY A 19 1.51 17.90 -25.80
CA GLY A 19 0.13 17.86 -25.35
C GLY A 19 -0.08 16.93 -24.16
N ARG A 20 -1.20 17.10 -23.47
CA ARG A 20 -1.65 16.14 -22.45
C ARG A 20 -2.36 14.99 -23.16
N HIS A 21 -1.96 13.75 -22.85
CA HIS A 21 -2.72 12.57 -23.24
C HIS A 21 -4.09 12.57 -22.55
N LYS A 22 -5.05 11.85 -23.11
CA LYS A 22 -6.37 11.67 -22.47
C LYS A 22 -6.31 10.74 -21.25
N ASP A 23 -5.23 9.97 -21.13
CA ASP A 23 -5.01 9.02 -20.05
C ASP A 23 -4.42 9.70 -18.81
N TRP A 24 -4.69 9.08 -17.67
CA TRP A 24 -4.28 9.54 -16.36
C TRP A 24 -3.47 8.45 -15.67
N LYS A 25 -2.40 8.85 -14.98
CA LYS A 25 -1.68 7.97 -14.07
C LYS A 25 -2.21 8.23 -12.66
N ASN A 26 -2.58 7.18 -11.92
CA ASN A 26 -2.93 7.34 -10.52
C ASN A 26 -1.66 7.25 -9.67
N VAL A 27 -1.43 8.25 -8.83
CA VAL A 27 -0.33 8.26 -7.85
C VAL A 27 -0.97 8.08 -6.49
N TYR A 28 -0.64 6.97 -5.82
CA TYR A 28 -1.06 6.64 -4.47
C TYR A 28 -0.06 7.21 -3.46
N GLY A 29 -0.50 7.46 -2.22
CA GLY A 29 0.26 8.18 -1.19
C GLY A 29 1.75 7.87 -1.18
N ALA A 30 2.57 8.84 -1.58
CA ALA A 30 4.02 8.73 -1.66
C ALA A 30 4.67 9.36 -0.42
N SER A 31 5.63 8.65 0.17
CA SER A 31 6.41 9.12 1.32
C SER A 31 7.27 10.34 0.98
N VAL A 32 7.76 10.40 -0.27
CA VAL A 32 8.52 11.50 -0.84
C VAL A 32 7.86 11.92 -2.15
N ILE A 33 7.62 13.22 -2.31
CA ILE A 33 7.06 13.80 -3.54
C ILE A 33 8.07 14.80 -4.09
N ILE A 34 8.59 14.51 -5.27
CA ILE A 34 9.47 15.42 -5.99
C ILE A 34 8.61 16.27 -6.92
N PHE A 35 8.58 17.58 -6.67
CA PHE A 35 7.94 18.55 -7.53
C PHE A 35 9.00 19.36 -8.28
N GLU A 36 9.15 19.11 -9.59
CA GLU A 36 10.11 19.82 -10.44
C GLU A 36 9.44 20.79 -11.41
N GLY A 37 10.17 21.87 -11.75
CA GLY A 37 9.70 22.86 -12.72
C GLY A 37 10.55 24.13 -12.73
N ILE A 38 10.63 24.78 -13.89
CA ILE A 38 11.44 26.00 -14.08
C ILE A 38 10.92 27.21 -13.29
N MET A 39 9.66 27.19 -12.83
CA MET A 39 9.02 28.25 -12.05
C MET A 39 8.43 27.73 -10.74
N SER A 40 8.88 26.56 -10.26
CA SER A 40 8.33 25.94 -9.04
C SER A 40 8.51 26.82 -7.79
N LEU A 41 9.52 27.69 -7.76
CA LEU A 41 9.74 28.62 -6.65
C LEU A 41 9.14 30.02 -6.88
N ALA A 42 8.43 30.24 -8.00
CA ALA A 42 7.83 31.54 -8.31
C ALA A 42 6.44 31.72 -7.68
N ASP A 43 5.72 30.61 -7.44
CA ASP A 43 4.36 30.62 -6.91
C ASP A 43 4.35 30.59 -5.37
N LYS A 44 3.71 31.59 -4.75
CA LYS A 44 3.65 31.72 -3.29
C LYS A 44 2.83 30.64 -2.60
N GLU A 45 1.75 30.19 -3.21
CA GLU A 45 0.91 29.13 -2.63
C GLU A 45 1.67 27.81 -2.66
N LEU A 46 2.41 27.55 -3.75
CA LEU A 46 3.21 26.35 -3.87
C LEU A 46 4.37 26.32 -2.85
N LEU A 47 5.03 27.45 -2.62
CA LEU A 47 6.10 27.58 -1.60
C LEU A 47 5.63 27.23 -0.19
N GLN A 48 4.36 27.51 0.15
CA GLN A 48 3.78 27.15 1.46
C GLN A 48 3.50 25.64 1.58
N LEU A 49 3.36 24.94 0.46
CA LEU A 49 3.12 23.50 0.42
C LEU A 49 4.42 22.70 0.44
N LEU A 50 5.53 23.24 -0.07
CA LEU A 50 6.82 22.54 -0.14
C LEU A 50 7.51 22.46 1.23
N ASP A 51 7.84 21.24 1.65
CA ASP A 51 8.57 20.99 2.89
C ASP A 51 10.07 21.31 2.75
N MET A 52 10.61 21.19 1.53
CA MET A 52 11.99 21.50 1.19
C MET A 52 12.05 22.17 -0.18
N LYS A 53 12.76 23.30 -0.29
CA LYS A 53 12.88 24.11 -1.51
C LYS A 53 14.31 24.08 -2.00
N ILE A 54 14.50 23.50 -3.18
CA ILE A 54 15.83 23.31 -3.77
C ILE A 54 15.94 24.13 -5.05
N PHE A 55 17.02 24.90 -5.17
CA PHE A 55 17.39 25.57 -6.42
C PHE A 55 18.66 24.95 -6.97
N VAL A 56 18.60 24.45 -8.20
CA VAL A 56 19.77 23.90 -8.88
C VAL A 56 20.45 25.00 -9.64
N ASP A 57 21.59 25.46 -9.14
CA ASP A 57 22.45 26.36 -9.89
C ASP A 57 23.41 25.55 -10.77
N SER A 58 23.50 25.94 -12.03
CA SER A 58 24.22 25.15 -13.01
C SER A 58 24.62 26.02 -14.19
N ASP A 59 25.92 26.19 -14.38
CA ASP A 59 26.49 26.93 -15.51
C ASP A 59 26.42 26.19 -16.86
N ILE A 60 25.95 24.94 -16.87
CA ILE A 60 25.93 24.09 -18.08
C ILE A 60 24.60 24.16 -18.87
N ARG A 61 23.71 25.11 -18.58
CA ARG A 61 22.39 25.24 -19.22
C ARG A 61 22.46 25.35 -20.76
N LEU A 62 23.35 26.21 -21.26
CA LEU A 62 23.59 26.37 -22.70
C LEU A 62 24.13 25.08 -23.31
N VAL A 63 25.10 24.44 -22.66
CA VAL A 63 25.73 23.19 -23.13
C VAL A 63 24.72 22.04 -23.20
N ARG A 64 23.90 21.86 -22.16
CA ARG A 64 22.83 20.85 -22.14
C ARG A 64 21.81 21.08 -23.26
N ARG A 65 21.44 22.34 -23.50
CA ARG A 65 20.49 22.69 -24.56
C ARG A 65 21.08 22.48 -25.96
N LEU A 66 22.34 22.86 -26.16
CA LEU A 66 23.05 22.61 -27.42
C LEU A 66 23.09 21.11 -27.71
N ARG A 67 23.55 20.29 -26.76
CA ARG A 67 23.63 18.84 -26.93
C ARG A 67 22.28 18.23 -27.27
N ARG A 68 21.22 18.59 -26.54
CA ARG A 68 19.86 18.08 -26.77
C ARG A 68 19.29 18.53 -28.12
N ASP A 69 19.33 19.83 -28.41
CA ASP A 69 18.68 20.38 -29.59
C ASP A 69 19.43 20.04 -30.90
N ILE A 70 20.75 19.83 -30.85
CA ILE A 70 21.56 19.37 -31.99
C ILE A 70 21.42 17.87 -32.20
N THR A 71 21.65 17.06 -31.16
CA THR A 71 21.69 15.59 -31.28
C THR A 71 20.30 14.98 -31.45
N GLU A 72 19.31 15.43 -30.68
CA GLU A 72 17.98 14.82 -30.67
C GLU A 72 17.00 15.52 -31.63
N ARG A 73 17.15 16.83 -31.85
CA ARG A 73 16.19 17.65 -32.61
C ARG A 73 16.73 18.19 -33.93
N ARG A 74 17.98 17.83 -34.30
CA ARG A 74 18.65 18.19 -35.56
C ARG A 74 18.62 19.70 -35.88
N ARG A 75 18.75 20.56 -34.86
CA ARG A 75 18.80 22.02 -35.04
C ARG A 75 20.22 22.50 -35.33
N ASP A 76 20.31 23.61 -36.05
CA ASP A 76 21.57 24.31 -36.30
C ASP A 76 22.10 25.03 -35.05
N ILE A 77 23.43 25.01 -34.87
CA ILE A 77 24.14 25.56 -33.69
C ILE A 77 23.87 27.06 -33.54
N GLU A 78 23.97 27.81 -34.64
CA GLU A 78 23.87 29.26 -34.62
C GLU A 78 22.45 29.71 -34.28
N GLY A 79 21.45 28.98 -34.79
CA GLY A 79 20.04 29.15 -34.41
C GLY A 79 19.77 28.92 -32.91
N VAL A 80 20.37 27.89 -32.32
CA VAL A 80 20.21 27.57 -30.89
C VAL A 80 20.83 28.66 -30.00
N ILE A 81 22.04 29.12 -30.33
CA ILE A 81 22.73 30.18 -29.59
C ILE A 81 21.94 31.48 -29.67
N LYS A 82 21.44 31.86 -30.86
CA LYS A 82 20.63 33.05 -31.05
C LYS A 82 19.34 32.99 -30.24
N GLN A 83 18.65 31.86 -30.22
CA GLN A 83 17.44 31.67 -29.41
C GLN A 83 17.75 31.76 -27.91
N TYR A 84 18.86 31.16 -27.47
CA TYR A 84 19.28 31.18 -26.08
C TYR A 84 19.51 32.60 -25.57
N ASN A 85 20.32 33.38 -26.29
CA ASN A 85 20.66 34.76 -25.90
C ASN A 85 19.45 35.69 -26.01
N LYS A 86 18.56 35.48 -26.98
CA LYS A 86 17.40 36.36 -27.19
C LYS A 86 16.28 36.13 -26.18
N PHE A 87 16.01 34.87 -25.79
CA PHE A 87 14.82 34.53 -25.03
C PHE A 87 15.10 33.82 -23.72
N VAL A 88 16.07 32.90 -23.69
CA VAL A 88 16.26 31.99 -22.54
C VAL A 88 17.05 32.65 -21.43
N LYS A 89 18.19 33.27 -21.78
CA LYS A 89 19.06 33.95 -20.82
C LYS A 89 18.35 35.14 -20.14
N PRO A 90 17.70 36.08 -20.88
CA PRO A 90 17.00 37.19 -20.25
C PRO A 90 15.83 36.74 -19.37
N ALA A 91 15.07 35.73 -19.80
CA ALA A 91 13.96 35.21 -18.99
C ALA A 91 14.45 34.52 -17.71
N PHE A 92 15.60 33.84 -17.77
CA PHE A 92 16.21 33.27 -16.57
C PHE A 92 16.60 34.38 -15.58
N GLU A 93 17.40 35.35 -16.02
CA GLU A 93 17.90 36.44 -15.17
C GLU A 93 16.76 37.27 -14.56
N GLN A 94 15.69 37.48 -15.33
CA GLN A 94 14.56 38.29 -14.89
C GLN A 94 13.59 37.55 -13.97
N PHE A 95 13.31 36.26 -14.22
CA PHE A 95 12.19 35.56 -13.58
C PHE A 95 12.59 34.33 -12.76
N ILE A 96 13.68 33.65 -13.09
CA ILE A 96 14.06 32.37 -12.47
C ILE A 96 15.16 32.59 -11.43
N GLU A 97 16.23 33.31 -11.79
CA GLU A 97 17.36 33.60 -10.89
C GLU A 97 16.92 34.30 -9.58
N PRO A 98 16.01 35.29 -9.59
CA PRO A 98 15.58 35.92 -8.36
C PRO A 98 14.81 34.99 -7.42
N ALA A 99 14.28 33.87 -7.93
CA ALA A 99 13.59 32.87 -7.11
C ALA A 99 14.57 32.02 -6.28
N MET A 100 15.87 32.05 -6.60
CA MET A 100 16.92 31.36 -5.82
C MET A 100 16.92 31.78 -4.34
N ARG A 101 16.59 33.04 -4.04
CA ARG A 101 16.51 33.56 -2.66
C ARG A 101 15.43 32.89 -1.79
N LEU A 102 14.50 32.17 -2.41
CA LEU A 102 13.40 31.47 -1.74
C LEU A 102 13.72 29.99 -1.50
N ALA A 103 14.86 29.51 -2.00
CA ALA A 103 15.29 28.13 -1.79
C ALA A 103 15.96 27.98 -0.42
N ASP A 104 15.72 26.83 0.21
CA ASP A 104 16.39 26.43 1.44
C ASP A 104 17.82 25.95 1.13
N ILE A 105 18.02 25.32 -0.04
CA ILE A 105 19.34 24.84 -0.49
C ILE A 105 19.57 25.21 -1.96
N VAL A 106 20.77 25.72 -2.25
CA VAL A 106 21.28 25.94 -3.61
C VAL A 106 22.34 24.91 -3.93
N VAL A 107 22.19 24.19 -5.05
CA VAL A 107 22.88 22.93 -5.30
C VAL A 107 23.55 22.96 -6.67
N ASN A 108 24.84 22.59 -6.72
CA ASN A 108 25.57 22.26 -7.96
C ASN A 108 25.64 20.72 -8.12
N MET A 109 26.11 20.18 -9.27
CA MET A 109 26.11 18.72 -9.50
C MET A 109 26.80 17.87 -8.43
N VAL A 110 27.71 18.45 -7.63
CA VAL A 110 28.44 17.77 -6.53
C VAL A 110 27.59 17.62 -5.26
N ALA A 111 26.55 18.42 -5.08
CA ALA A 111 25.75 18.46 -3.85
C ALA A 111 24.47 17.62 -3.91
N ILE A 112 24.28 16.81 -4.96
CA ILE A 112 23.16 15.85 -5.05
C ILE A 112 23.26 14.82 -3.92
N ASP A 113 24.46 14.33 -3.63
CA ASP A 113 24.69 13.32 -2.59
C ASP A 113 24.27 13.83 -1.19
N LEU A 114 24.41 15.13 -0.93
CA LEU A 114 23.96 15.75 0.31
C LEU A 114 22.43 15.78 0.44
N ILE A 115 21.72 16.01 -0.67
CA ILE A 115 20.24 15.95 -0.69
C ILE A 115 19.80 14.52 -0.50
N VAL A 116 20.43 13.57 -1.19
CA VAL A 116 20.14 12.15 -1.08
C VAL A 116 20.37 11.69 0.36
N GLN A 117 21.50 12.04 0.98
CA GLN A 117 21.76 11.76 2.39
C GLN A 117 20.76 12.44 3.33
N HIS A 118 20.36 13.69 3.06
CA HIS A 118 19.38 14.38 3.90
C HIS A 118 17.99 13.73 3.80
N VAL A 119 17.53 13.39 2.60
CA VAL A 119 16.27 12.67 2.38
C VAL A 119 16.34 11.29 3.02
N HIS A 120 17.44 10.54 2.82
CA HIS A 120 17.65 9.28 3.51
C HIS A 120 17.65 9.45 5.02
N SER A 121 18.33 10.43 5.58
CA SER A 121 18.33 10.69 7.02
C SER A 121 16.94 11.08 7.55
N GLN A 122 16.13 11.81 6.78
CA GLN A 122 14.76 12.16 7.17
C GLN A 122 13.81 10.94 7.08
N LEU A 123 13.99 10.10 6.06
CA LEU A 123 13.27 8.84 5.93
C LEU A 123 13.69 7.85 7.00
N GLU A 124 15.00 7.73 7.27
CA GLU A 124 15.58 6.94 8.33
C GLU A 124 15.17 7.48 9.69
N GLU A 125 15.07 8.79 9.94
CA GLU A 125 14.55 9.32 11.21
C GLU A 125 13.08 8.96 11.39
N ARG A 126 12.27 8.96 10.32
CA ARG A 126 10.89 8.47 10.37
C ARG A 126 10.83 6.96 10.56
N GLU A 127 11.69 6.22 9.87
CA GLU A 127 11.78 4.76 9.97
C GLU A 127 12.41 4.32 11.28
N LEU A 128 13.35 5.07 11.86
CA LEU A 128 13.93 4.92 13.20
C LEU A 128 12.95 5.40 14.24
N SER A 129 12.11 6.41 13.98
CA SER A 129 11.01 6.75 14.88
C SER A 129 10.02 5.58 14.94
N VAL A 130 9.67 5.01 13.79
CA VAL A 130 8.80 3.84 13.70
C VAL A 130 9.49 2.61 14.29
N ARG A 131 10.74 2.32 13.93
CA ARG A 131 11.54 1.19 14.44
C ARG A 131 11.94 1.35 15.90
N ALA A 132 12.17 2.55 16.41
CA ALA A 132 12.44 2.81 17.83
C ALA A 132 11.14 2.79 18.63
N LEU A 133 10.01 3.24 18.08
CA LEU A 133 8.69 2.97 18.63
C LEU A 133 8.40 1.46 18.63
N LEU A 134 8.71 0.74 17.55
CA LEU A 134 8.53 -0.71 17.43
C LEU A 134 9.53 -1.51 18.30
N ALA A 135 10.77 -1.03 18.46
CA ALA A 135 11.78 -1.62 19.35
C ALA A 135 11.48 -1.30 20.81
N SER A 136 10.90 -0.14 21.09
CA SER A 136 10.28 0.16 22.39
C SER A 136 9.02 -0.67 22.62
N ALA A 137 8.27 -1.03 21.56
CA ALA A 137 7.12 -1.93 21.65
C ALA A 137 7.53 -3.39 21.90
N GLN A 138 8.67 -3.83 21.34
CA GLN A 138 9.30 -5.11 21.66
C GLN A 138 9.72 -5.22 23.14
N GLN A 139 9.87 -4.09 23.83
CA GLN A 139 9.99 -4.02 25.29
C GLN A 139 8.64 -3.61 25.90
N THR A 140 7.80 -4.61 26.17
CA THR A 140 6.65 -4.51 27.10
C THR A 140 5.41 -3.72 26.66
N HIS A 141 5.06 -3.67 25.37
CA HIS A 141 3.71 -3.25 24.98
C HIS A 141 2.75 -4.43 24.82
N ALA A 142 1.57 -4.32 25.45
CA ALA A 142 0.47 -5.25 25.20
C ALA A 142 0.01 -5.13 23.73
N LEU A 143 -0.50 -6.24 23.18
CA LEU A 143 -1.07 -6.27 21.84
C LEU A 143 -2.13 -5.16 21.68
N PRO A 144 -2.25 -4.53 20.49
CA PRO A 144 -3.17 -3.41 20.26
C PRO A 144 -4.63 -3.78 20.57
N GLN A 145 -5.42 -2.85 21.09
CA GLN A 145 -6.86 -3.08 21.38
C GLN A 145 -7.70 -3.38 20.13
N THR A 146 -7.22 -2.96 18.96
CA THR A 146 -7.87 -3.24 17.67
C THR A 146 -7.68 -4.69 17.21
N LEU A 147 -6.72 -5.42 17.79
CA LEU A 147 -6.48 -6.83 17.49
C LEU A 147 -7.52 -7.72 18.18
N SER A 148 -8.09 -8.64 17.41
CA SER A 148 -8.84 -9.79 17.91
C SER A 148 -8.20 -11.08 17.43
N VAL A 149 -7.76 -11.90 18.38
CA VAL A 149 -7.25 -13.24 18.09
C VAL A 149 -8.36 -14.26 18.30
N LEU A 150 -8.56 -15.16 17.34
CA LEU A 150 -9.52 -16.26 17.46
C LEU A 150 -9.25 -17.06 18.74
N ALA A 151 -10.31 -17.43 19.46
CA ALA A 151 -10.19 -18.18 20.71
C ALA A 151 -9.39 -19.48 20.52
N SER A 152 -8.35 -19.65 21.36
CA SER A 152 -7.47 -20.81 21.31
C SER A 152 -8.16 -22.04 21.92
N SER A 153 -8.89 -22.78 21.09
CA SER A 153 -9.45 -24.10 21.45
C SER A 153 -8.48 -25.22 21.08
N PRO A 154 -8.58 -26.42 21.71
CA PRO A 154 -7.78 -27.58 21.31
C PRO A 154 -7.91 -27.93 19.82
N GLN A 155 -9.08 -27.67 19.23
CA GLN A 155 -9.30 -27.86 17.79
C GLN A 155 -8.51 -26.85 16.95
N VAL A 156 -8.59 -25.56 17.29
CA VAL A 156 -7.81 -24.51 16.61
C VAL A 156 -6.31 -24.78 16.75
N GLY A 157 -5.85 -25.16 17.95
CA GLY A 157 -4.47 -25.59 18.19
C GLY A 157 -4.05 -26.78 17.31
N GLY A 158 -4.89 -27.81 17.20
CA GLY A 158 -4.65 -28.96 16.33
C GLY A 158 -4.56 -28.60 14.84
N LEU A 159 -5.44 -27.70 14.37
CA LEU A 159 -5.38 -27.18 12.99
C LEU A 159 -4.07 -26.42 12.74
N HIS A 160 -3.66 -25.55 13.67
CA HIS A 160 -2.37 -24.86 13.59
C HIS A 160 -1.20 -25.83 13.53
N THR A 161 -1.17 -26.86 14.38
CA THR A 161 -0.10 -27.86 14.36
C THR A 161 0.03 -28.54 13.00
N ILE A 162 -1.09 -28.89 12.35
CA ILE A 162 -1.06 -29.55 11.04
C ILE A 162 -0.55 -28.62 9.95
N ILE A 163 -1.06 -27.37 9.88
CA ILE A 163 -0.63 -26.43 8.82
C ILE A 163 0.80 -25.92 9.02
N ARG A 164 1.33 -25.95 10.25
CA ARG A 164 2.72 -25.57 10.56
C ARG A 164 3.71 -26.73 10.38
N ASN A 165 3.23 -27.97 10.31
CA ASN A 165 4.11 -29.13 10.17
C ASN A 165 4.62 -29.24 8.73
N LYS A 166 5.95 -29.13 8.57
CA LYS A 166 6.68 -29.29 7.29
C LYS A 166 6.42 -30.65 6.62
N GLU A 167 6.11 -31.68 7.38
CA GLU A 167 5.84 -33.04 6.86
C GLU A 167 4.39 -33.23 6.39
N THR A 168 3.52 -32.23 6.56
CA THR A 168 2.12 -32.31 6.12
C THR A 168 2.04 -32.33 4.59
N SER A 169 1.30 -33.30 4.04
CA SER A 169 1.05 -33.34 2.59
C SER A 169 0.20 -32.16 2.12
N ARG A 170 0.40 -31.72 0.87
CA ARG A 170 -0.32 -30.58 0.26
C ARG A 170 -1.84 -30.69 0.40
N ASP A 171 -2.41 -31.86 0.14
CA ASP A 171 -3.86 -32.07 0.25
C ASP A 171 -4.39 -31.85 1.68
N LYS A 172 -3.64 -32.36 2.68
CA LYS A 172 -3.98 -32.13 4.09
C LYS A 172 -3.82 -30.66 4.44
N PHE A 173 -2.73 -30.02 4.01
CA PHE A 173 -2.48 -28.60 4.25
C PHE A 173 -3.63 -27.74 3.71
N ILE A 174 -4.06 -27.95 2.47
CA ILE A 174 -5.18 -27.22 1.85
C ILE A 174 -6.48 -27.47 2.61
N PHE A 175 -6.79 -28.73 2.93
CA PHE A 175 -8.01 -29.10 3.65
C PHE A 175 -8.10 -28.44 5.03
N TYR A 176 -7.06 -28.56 5.84
CA TYR A 176 -7.05 -28.02 7.21
C TYR A 176 -6.92 -26.49 7.22
N SER A 177 -6.22 -25.90 6.26
CA SER A 177 -6.18 -24.44 6.08
C SER A 177 -7.57 -23.88 5.75
N LYS A 178 -8.31 -24.50 4.81
CA LYS A 178 -9.70 -24.10 4.49
C LYS A 178 -10.61 -24.18 5.72
N ARG A 179 -10.46 -25.22 6.55
CA ARG A 179 -11.21 -25.34 7.82
C ARG A 179 -10.89 -24.21 8.79
N LEU A 180 -9.62 -23.86 8.94
CA LEU A 180 -9.19 -22.78 9.82
C LEU A 180 -9.65 -21.40 9.30
N MET A 181 -9.54 -21.16 7.99
CA MET A 181 -10.05 -19.96 7.33
C MET A 181 -11.55 -19.79 7.56
N ARG A 182 -12.33 -20.88 7.52
CA ARG A 182 -13.76 -20.81 7.81
C ARG A 182 -14.05 -20.29 9.21
N LEU A 183 -13.34 -20.82 10.22
CA LEU A 183 -13.48 -20.34 11.60
C LEU A 183 -13.06 -18.86 11.74
N LEU A 184 -11.99 -18.47 11.05
CA LEU A 184 -11.50 -17.10 11.05
C LEU A 184 -12.51 -16.12 10.44
N ILE A 185 -13.12 -16.47 9.30
CA ILE A 185 -14.14 -15.62 8.67
C ILE A 185 -15.38 -15.51 9.55
N GLU A 186 -15.90 -16.61 10.10
CA GLU A 186 -17.05 -16.57 11.01
C GLU A 186 -16.77 -15.65 12.21
N HIS A 187 -15.56 -15.73 12.78
CA HIS A 187 -15.13 -14.83 13.85
C HIS A 187 -15.04 -13.37 13.39
N ALA A 188 -14.56 -13.11 12.18
CA ALA A 188 -14.51 -11.76 11.62
C ALA A 188 -15.91 -11.14 11.45
N LEU A 189 -16.90 -11.94 11.05
CA LEU A 189 -18.28 -11.46 10.86
C LEU A 189 -18.96 -11.06 12.17
N THR A 190 -18.50 -11.56 13.33
CA THR A 190 -19.04 -11.15 14.65
C THR A 190 -18.82 -9.67 14.98
N PHE A 191 -17.90 -9.00 14.28
CA PHE A 191 -17.60 -7.58 14.47
C PHE A 191 -18.41 -6.66 13.55
N LEU A 192 -19.23 -7.21 12.68
CA LEU A 192 -20.14 -6.42 11.85
C LEU A 192 -21.33 -5.92 12.68
N PRO A 193 -21.87 -4.73 12.35
CA PRO A 193 -23.08 -4.24 13.00
C PRO A 193 -24.25 -5.18 12.69
N SER A 194 -25.01 -5.51 13.73
CA SER A 194 -26.27 -6.27 13.62
C SER A 194 -27.41 -5.43 14.16
N GLN A 195 -28.55 -5.47 13.47
CA GLN A 195 -29.78 -4.81 13.91
C GLN A 195 -30.71 -5.82 14.57
N PRO A 196 -31.30 -5.51 15.74
CA PRO A 196 -32.33 -6.36 16.34
C PRO A 196 -33.49 -6.54 15.37
N CYS A 197 -33.93 -7.78 15.17
CA CYS A 197 -35.08 -8.10 14.34
C CYS A 197 -35.99 -9.09 15.07
N ALA A 198 -37.30 -8.82 15.05
CA ALA A 198 -38.30 -9.77 15.51
C ALA A 198 -38.83 -10.55 14.29
N VAL A 199 -38.81 -11.87 14.38
CA VAL A 199 -39.37 -12.74 13.33
C VAL A 199 -40.43 -13.65 13.92
N GLN A 200 -41.42 -14.00 13.11
CA GLN A 200 -42.41 -14.99 13.50
C GLN A 200 -41.91 -16.39 13.15
N THR A 201 -41.83 -17.25 14.15
CA THR A 201 -41.47 -18.66 13.96
C THR A 201 -42.61 -19.41 13.24
N PRO A 202 -42.32 -20.56 12.60
CA PRO A 202 -43.37 -21.40 11.99
C PRO A 202 -44.44 -21.89 12.97
N GLN A 203 -44.19 -21.81 14.29
CA GLN A 203 -45.12 -22.16 15.35
C GLN A 203 -46.02 -20.97 15.76
N GLY A 204 -45.81 -19.80 15.17
CA GLY A 204 -46.57 -18.57 15.44
C GLY A 204 -46.03 -17.71 16.58
N HIS A 205 -45.00 -18.18 17.29
CA HIS A 205 -44.33 -17.40 18.35
C HIS A 205 -43.35 -16.37 17.76
N GLU A 206 -43.29 -15.20 18.39
CA GLU A 206 -42.30 -14.18 18.09
C GLU A 206 -40.93 -14.58 18.66
N TYR A 207 -39.87 -14.41 17.86
CA TYR A 207 -38.49 -14.65 18.25
C TYR A 207 -37.68 -13.38 17.97
N GLU A 208 -37.03 -12.86 19.00
CA GLU A 208 -36.10 -11.75 18.87
C GLU A 208 -34.71 -12.27 18.51
N GLY A 209 -34.23 -11.88 17.34
CA GLY A 209 -32.91 -12.20 16.82
C GLY A 209 -32.15 -10.98 16.34
N GLY A 210 -31.06 -11.23 15.63
CA GLY A 210 -30.28 -10.20 14.92
C GLY A 210 -30.39 -10.41 13.41
N GLY A 211 -30.56 -9.32 12.68
CA GLY A 211 -30.39 -9.25 11.23
C GLY A 211 -29.02 -8.66 10.89
N ASP A 212 -28.51 -9.03 9.72
CA ASP A 212 -27.30 -8.42 9.16
C ASP A 212 -27.63 -7.01 8.66
N ASP A 213 -26.86 -6.03 9.10
CA ASP A 213 -26.96 -4.66 8.61
C ASP A 213 -25.71 -4.31 7.81
N GLY A 214 -25.88 -4.20 6.49
CA GLY A 214 -24.85 -3.69 5.60
C GLY A 214 -24.37 -4.66 4.53
N ARG A 215 -23.65 -4.08 3.58
CA ARG A 215 -23.07 -4.79 2.44
C ARG A 215 -21.63 -5.13 2.77
N ILE A 216 -21.24 -6.36 2.48
CA ILE A 216 -19.88 -6.86 2.74
C ILE A 216 -19.16 -7.02 1.39
N THR A 217 -17.94 -6.50 1.31
CA THR A 217 -17.02 -6.75 0.22
C THR A 217 -15.73 -7.38 0.77
N GLY A 218 -15.36 -8.56 0.28
CA GLY A 218 -14.04 -9.13 0.51
C GLY A 218 -13.02 -8.55 -0.45
N VAL A 219 -11.81 -8.26 0.01
CA VAL A 219 -10.70 -7.76 -0.81
C VAL A 219 -9.49 -8.64 -0.60
N SER A 220 -9.13 -9.42 -1.61
CA SER A 220 -7.96 -10.30 -1.54
C SER A 220 -6.69 -9.56 -1.92
N VAL A 221 -5.71 -9.58 -1.01
CA VAL A 221 -4.32 -9.19 -1.32
C VAL A 221 -3.66 -10.37 -2.00
N LEU A 222 -3.39 -10.22 -3.29
CA LEU A 222 -2.83 -11.27 -4.12
C LEU A 222 -1.34 -11.49 -3.81
N ARG A 223 -0.85 -12.73 -3.87
CA ARG A 223 -1.57 -13.94 -4.33
C ARG A 223 -2.26 -14.71 -3.20
N ALA A 224 -1.71 -14.66 -1.98
CA ALA A 224 -2.11 -15.59 -0.93
C ALA A 224 -3.51 -15.31 -0.36
N GLY A 225 -3.97 -14.06 -0.35
CA GLY A 225 -5.32 -13.69 0.07
C GLY A 225 -6.45 -14.26 -0.79
N GLU A 226 -6.16 -14.74 -2.01
CA GLU A 226 -7.16 -15.41 -2.86
C GLU A 226 -7.61 -16.76 -2.27
N THR A 227 -6.74 -17.42 -1.50
CA THR A 227 -7.04 -18.71 -0.87
C THR A 227 -8.20 -18.65 0.14
N MET A 228 -8.51 -17.46 0.64
CA MET A 228 -9.57 -17.21 1.61
C MET A 228 -10.93 -16.90 0.95
N GLU A 229 -10.97 -16.55 -0.34
CA GLU A 229 -12.22 -16.24 -1.03
C GLU A 229 -13.25 -17.39 -0.98
N PRO A 230 -12.87 -18.67 -1.16
CA PRO A 230 -13.83 -19.77 -1.05
C PRO A 230 -14.43 -19.89 0.35
N ALA A 231 -13.64 -19.63 1.40
CA ALA A 231 -14.13 -19.64 2.77
C ALA A 231 -15.15 -18.52 2.99
N LEU A 232 -14.86 -17.31 2.51
CA LEU A 232 -15.77 -16.16 2.59
C LEU A 232 -17.06 -16.37 1.81
N ARG A 233 -16.98 -16.81 0.54
CA ARG A 233 -18.18 -17.08 -0.29
C ARG A 233 -19.07 -18.19 0.27
N ALA A 234 -18.48 -19.13 0.99
CA ALA A 234 -19.25 -20.20 1.61
C ALA A 234 -19.98 -19.72 2.88
N VAL A 235 -19.60 -18.59 3.49
CA VAL A 235 -20.34 -17.99 4.63
C VAL A 235 -21.33 -16.95 4.12
N CYS A 236 -20.85 -16.08 3.23
CA CYS A 236 -21.59 -14.95 2.69
C CYS A 236 -21.93 -15.21 1.22
N LYS A 237 -23.18 -15.61 0.96
CA LYS A 237 -23.63 -16.10 -0.36
C LYS A 237 -23.44 -15.09 -1.51
N ASP A 238 -23.71 -13.81 -1.25
CA ASP A 238 -23.71 -12.75 -2.27
C ASP A 238 -22.57 -11.74 -2.07
N VAL A 239 -21.45 -12.18 -1.46
CA VAL A 239 -20.30 -11.32 -1.19
C VAL A 239 -19.58 -10.92 -2.47
N ARG A 240 -19.28 -9.62 -2.58
CA ARG A 240 -18.49 -9.08 -3.69
C ARG A 240 -17.00 -9.26 -3.37
N ILE A 241 -16.20 -9.53 -4.40
CA ILE A 241 -14.75 -9.71 -4.24
C ILE A 241 -13.99 -8.67 -5.05
N GLY A 242 -13.21 -7.85 -4.35
CA GLY A 242 -12.15 -7.03 -4.91
C GLY A 242 -10.80 -7.74 -4.87
N LYS A 243 -9.89 -7.33 -5.75
CA LYS A 243 -8.54 -7.88 -5.85
C LYS A 243 -7.52 -6.75 -5.90
N ILE A 244 -6.46 -6.86 -5.09
CA ILE A 244 -5.35 -5.93 -5.04
C ILE A 244 -4.07 -6.76 -5.18
N PHE A 245 -3.19 -6.42 -6.13
CA PHE A 245 -1.86 -7.03 -6.24
C PHE A 245 -0.80 -6.02 -5.86
N ILE A 246 -0.09 -6.32 -4.77
CA ILE A 246 0.99 -5.51 -4.23
C ILE A 246 2.25 -6.35 -4.25
N GLN A 247 3.34 -5.79 -4.77
CA GLN A 247 4.63 -6.43 -4.78
C GLN A 247 5.68 -5.43 -4.30
N THR A 248 6.58 -5.90 -3.43
CA THR A 248 7.71 -5.08 -3.01
C THR A 248 8.72 -5.00 -4.15
N ASN A 249 9.08 -3.77 -4.52
CA ASN A 249 10.15 -3.54 -5.47
C ASN A 249 11.49 -3.93 -4.82
N LEU A 250 12.26 -4.78 -5.49
CA LEU A 250 13.51 -5.33 -4.94
C LEU A 250 14.64 -4.29 -4.86
N ASP A 251 14.59 -3.25 -5.71
CA ASP A 251 15.62 -2.20 -5.74
C ASP A 251 15.36 -1.14 -4.66
N SER A 252 14.10 -0.74 -4.46
CA SER A 252 13.72 0.30 -3.49
C SER A 252 13.30 -0.25 -2.12
N GLY A 253 12.89 -1.52 -2.04
CA GLY A 253 12.29 -2.10 -0.85
C GLY A 253 10.87 -1.60 -0.55
N GLU A 254 10.28 -0.75 -1.40
CA GLU A 254 8.94 -0.19 -1.20
C GLU A 254 7.84 -1.06 -1.82
N PRO A 255 6.64 -1.16 -1.20
CA PRO A 255 5.49 -1.86 -1.78
C PRO A 255 4.86 -1.06 -2.92
N GLU A 256 4.75 -1.66 -4.10
CA GLU A 256 4.12 -1.08 -5.28
C GLU A 256 2.79 -1.76 -5.63
N LEU A 257 1.79 -0.96 -6.03
CA LEU A 257 0.50 -1.46 -6.49
C LEU A 257 0.56 -1.73 -8.00
N HIS A 258 0.49 -3.02 -8.37
CA HIS A 258 0.55 -3.46 -9.77
C HIS A 258 -0.84 -3.72 -10.38
N TYR A 259 -1.81 -4.16 -9.58
CA TYR A 259 -3.16 -4.45 -10.07
C TYR A 259 -4.22 -4.07 -9.04
N LEU A 260 -5.33 -3.52 -9.53
CA LEU A 260 -6.45 -3.11 -8.71
C LEU A 260 -7.78 -3.37 -9.42
N ARG A 261 -8.67 -4.10 -8.75
CA ARG A 261 -10.06 -4.28 -9.17
C ARG A 261 -10.97 -4.26 -7.95
N LEU A 262 -11.70 -3.17 -7.75
CA LEU A 262 -12.65 -3.01 -6.66
C LEU A 262 -14.08 -2.76 -7.20
N PRO A 263 -15.14 -3.13 -6.46
CA PRO A 263 -16.49 -2.65 -6.72
C PRO A 263 -16.54 -1.11 -6.71
N LYS A 264 -17.38 -0.52 -7.59
CA LYS A 264 -17.43 0.94 -7.77
C LYS A 264 -17.98 1.71 -6.56
N ASP A 265 -18.84 1.05 -5.79
CA ASP A 265 -19.57 1.56 -4.63
C ASP A 265 -19.05 0.95 -3.32
N ILE A 266 -17.76 0.59 -3.28
CA ILE A 266 -17.10 -0.02 -2.10
C ILE A 266 -17.09 0.91 -0.88
N SER A 267 -17.19 2.24 -1.06
CA SER A 267 -17.19 3.24 0.02
C SER A 267 -18.29 3.01 1.07
N GLU A 268 -19.41 2.42 0.66
CA GLU A 268 -20.56 2.18 1.52
C GLU A 268 -20.45 0.87 2.32
N ASP A 269 -19.59 -0.04 1.89
CA ASP A 269 -19.50 -1.41 2.38
C ASP A 269 -18.61 -1.55 3.61
N HIS A 270 -18.84 -2.63 4.36
CA HIS A 270 -17.84 -3.19 5.26
C HIS A 270 -16.84 -4.02 4.45
N VAL A 271 -15.56 -3.71 4.58
CA VAL A 271 -14.50 -4.29 3.76
C VAL A 271 -13.66 -5.26 4.57
N ILE A 272 -13.60 -6.51 4.10
CA ILE A 272 -12.77 -7.57 4.68
C ILE A 272 -11.52 -7.73 3.83
N VAL A 273 -10.40 -7.16 4.26
CA VAL A 273 -9.10 -7.34 3.61
C VAL A 273 -8.54 -8.70 4.03
N MET A 274 -8.32 -9.57 3.06
CA MET A 274 -7.87 -10.94 3.28
C MET A 274 -6.42 -11.09 2.79
N ASP A 275 -5.56 -11.55 3.69
CA ASP A 275 -4.20 -11.95 3.41
C ASP A 275 -3.90 -13.24 4.22
N SER A 276 -3.01 -14.12 3.76
CA SER A 276 -2.76 -15.36 4.51
C SER A 276 -1.83 -15.14 5.70
N THR A 277 -0.83 -14.27 5.52
CA THR A 277 0.28 -14.09 6.44
C THR A 277 0.74 -12.65 6.40
N VAL A 278 0.67 -11.95 7.53
CA VAL A 278 1.15 -10.58 7.65
C VAL A 278 2.49 -10.57 8.40
N SER A 279 3.58 -10.36 7.67
CA SER A 279 4.93 -10.23 8.24
C SER A 279 5.20 -8.81 8.76
N THR A 280 5.78 -7.93 7.92
CA THR A 280 6.08 -6.54 8.29
C THR A 280 4.85 -5.64 8.29
N GLY A 281 3.76 -6.08 7.66
CA GLY A 281 2.56 -5.28 7.45
C GLY A 281 2.59 -4.38 6.21
N ALA A 282 3.69 -4.33 5.45
CA ALA A 282 3.84 -3.40 4.32
C ALA A 282 2.72 -3.55 3.25
N ALA A 283 2.45 -4.78 2.81
CA ALA A 283 1.38 -5.06 1.85
C ALA A 283 -0.01 -4.75 2.42
N ALA A 284 -0.27 -5.12 3.68
CA ALA A 284 -1.54 -4.83 4.34
C ALA A 284 -1.76 -3.31 4.51
N MET A 285 -0.73 -2.56 4.91
CA MET A 285 -0.79 -1.10 5.01
C MET A 285 -1.09 -0.46 3.65
N MET A 286 -0.42 -0.90 2.59
CA MET A 286 -0.69 -0.41 1.24
C MET A 286 -2.11 -0.74 0.79
N ALA A 287 -2.62 -1.94 1.08
CA ALA A 287 -4.00 -2.31 0.78
C ALA A 287 -5.01 -1.41 1.52
N VAL A 288 -4.79 -1.14 2.80
CA VAL A 288 -5.63 -0.20 3.58
C VAL A 288 -5.58 1.21 3.00
N ARG A 289 -4.39 1.73 2.65
CA ARG A 289 -4.25 3.05 1.99
C ARG A 289 -5.06 3.13 0.70
N VAL A 290 -4.97 2.11 -0.14
CA VAL A 290 -5.72 2.03 -1.40
C VAL A 290 -7.23 2.06 -1.14
N LEU A 291 -7.72 1.42 -0.07
CA LEU A 291 -9.15 1.45 0.29
C LEU A 291 -9.59 2.82 0.82
N LEU A 292 -8.79 3.47 1.67
CA LEU A 292 -9.06 4.83 2.13
C LEU A 292 -9.10 5.82 0.95
N ASP A 293 -8.25 5.61 -0.05
CA ASP A 293 -8.27 6.37 -1.31
C ASP A 293 -9.53 6.17 -2.15
N HIS A 294 -10.23 5.05 -1.95
CA HIS A 294 -11.54 4.75 -2.53
C HIS A 294 -12.71 5.12 -1.60
N GLU A 295 -12.46 6.03 -0.66
CA GLU A 295 -13.46 6.61 0.27
C GLU A 295 -14.10 5.58 1.21
N VAL A 296 -13.46 4.42 1.41
CA VAL A 296 -13.85 3.49 2.46
C VAL A 296 -13.49 4.10 3.82
N GLN A 297 -14.42 4.09 4.76
CA GLN A 297 -14.16 4.58 6.12
C GLN A 297 -13.24 3.61 6.87
N GLU A 298 -12.26 4.14 7.60
CA GLU A 298 -11.23 3.34 8.27
C GLU A 298 -11.83 2.33 9.27
N GLU A 299 -12.86 2.74 10.01
CA GLU A 299 -13.62 1.91 10.95
C GLU A 299 -14.43 0.77 10.30
N LYS A 300 -14.67 0.84 8.98
CA LYS A 300 -15.36 -0.22 8.22
C LYS A 300 -14.41 -1.26 7.64
N ILE A 301 -13.10 -1.08 7.84
CA ILE A 301 -12.07 -1.99 7.30
C ILE A 301 -11.68 -3.01 8.39
N MET A 302 -11.74 -4.28 8.02
CA MET A 302 -11.27 -5.41 8.83
C MET A 302 -10.14 -6.12 8.10
N LEU A 303 -8.94 -6.12 8.68
CA LEU A 303 -7.79 -6.89 8.18
C LEU A 303 -7.82 -8.29 8.78
N VAL A 304 -7.96 -9.31 7.94
CA VAL A 304 -8.09 -10.70 8.33
C VAL A 304 -6.91 -11.50 7.79
N SER A 305 -6.20 -12.21 8.68
CA SER A 305 -5.09 -13.10 8.30
C SER A 305 -5.03 -14.37 9.13
N LEU A 306 -4.58 -15.49 8.54
CA LEU A 306 -4.35 -16.70 9.32
C LEU A 306 -3.26 -16.48 10.36
N LEU A 307 -2.12 -15.93 9.96
CA LEU A 307 -1.03 -15.63 10.87
C LEU A 307 -0.56 -14.19 10.72
N MET A 308 -0.16 -13.59 11.83
CA MET A 308 0.48 -12.28 11.84
C MET A 308 1.72 -12.31 12.73
N ALA A 309 2.78 -11.64 12.30
CA ALA A 309 3.87 -11.32 13.22
C ALA A 309 3.47 -10.14 14.09
N GLU A 310 3.95 -10.11 15.32
CA GLU A 310 3.75 -9.02 16.28
C GLU A 310 4.16 -7.66 15.68
N LEU A 311 5.28 -7.63 14.94
CA LEU A 311 5.72 -6.45 14.18
C LEU A 311 4.64 -5.94 13.21
N GLY A 312 4.07 -6.83 12.38
CA GLY A 312 3.05 -6.46 11.40
C GLY A 312 1.76 -5.96 12.05
N VAL A 313 1.36 -6.56 13.18
CA VAL A 313 0.19 -6.11 13.94
C VAL A 313 0.40 -4.68 14.47
N HIS A 314 1.54 -4.42 15.10
CA HIS A 314 1.84 -3.09 15.62
C HIS A 314 1.96 -2.04 14.51
N SER A 315 2.63 -2.37 13.40
CA SER A 315 2.77 -1.47 12.26
C SER A 315 1.41 -1.06 11.69
N VAL A 316 0.51 -2.01 11.46
CA VAL A 316 -0.83 -1.72 10.92
C VAL A 316 -1.68 -0.96 11.93
N ALA A 317 -1.70 -1.38 13.20
CA ALA A 317 -2.51 -0.74 14.23
C ALA A 317 -2.06 0.70 14.52
N TYR A 318 -0.77 0.99 14.42
CA TYR A 318 -0.22 2.33 14.58
C TYR A 318 -0.60 3.24 13.40
N ALA A 319 -0.46 2.73 12.17
CA ALA A 319 -0.80 3.49 10.97
C ALA A 319 -2.30 3.73 10.82
N PHE A 320 -3.13 2.76 11.23
CA PHE A 320 -4.58 2.77 11.09
C PHE A 320 -5.28 2.35 12.39
N PRO A 321 -5.40 3.28 13.37
CA PRO A 321 -5.90 2.96 14.71
C PRO A 321 -7.39 2.59 14.77
N LYS A 322 -8.17 2.78 13.70
CA LYS A 322 -9.58 2.38 13.64
C LYS A 322 -9.81 1.07 12.88
N VAL A 323 -8.81 0.57 12.16
CA VAL A 323 -8.91 -0.72 11.45
C VAL A 323 -9.00 -1.86 12.46
N LYS A 324 -9.96 -2.76 12.28
CA LYS A 324 -10.03 -3.99 13.09
C LYS A 324 -9.06 -5.02 12.53
N ILE A 325 -8.18 -5.55 13.38
CA ILE A 325 -7.20 -6.58 12.98
C ILE A 325 -7.67 -7.92 13.55
N ILE A 326 -7.77 -8.95 12.72
CA ILE A 326 -8.35 -10.24 13.09
C ILE A 326 -7.44 -11.36 12.61
N THR A 327 -7.03 -12.25 13.52
CA THR A 327 -6.14 -13.36 13.18
C THR A 327 -6.37 -14.61 14.00
N THR A 328 -5.85 -15.77 13.57
CA THR A 328 -5.92 -17.00 14.37
C THR A 328 -4.73 -17.20 15.28
N ALA A 329 -3.55 -16.66 14.94
CA ALA A 329 -2.43 -16.58 15.88
C ALA A 329 -1.46 -15.42 15.57
N VAL A 330 -0.81 -14.93 16.62
CA VAL A 330 0.28 -13.95 16.54
C VAL A 330 1.59 -14.60 16.95
N ASP A 331 2.58 -14.51 16.07
CA ASP A 331 3.93 -15.03 16.27
C ASP A 331 4.90 -13.88 16.59
N LYS A 332 5.94 -14.16 17.40
CA LYS A 332 6.76 -13.13 18.04
C LYS A 332 7.82 -12.50 17.13
N SER A 333 8.30 -13.23 16.13
CA SER A 333 9.54 -12.86 15.45
C SER A 333 9.46 -13.09 13.95
N LEU A 334 10.36 -12.41 13.25
CA LEU A 334 10.63 -12.61 11.84
C LEU A 334 12.05 -13.17 11.67
N ASP A 335 12.28 -13.90 10.58
CA ASP A 335 13.62 -14.28 10.13
C ASP A 335 14.31 -13.14 9.36
N ASP A 336 15.56 -13.36 8.94
CA ASP A 336 16.34 -12.38 8.16
C ASP A 336 15.73 -12.07 6.78
N TYR A 337 14.83 -12.93 6.30
CA TYR A 337 14.09 -12.80 5.04
C TYR A 337 12.67 -12.25 5.26
N LEU A 338 12.35 -11.77 6.47
CA LEU A 338 11.04 -11.23 6.86
C LEU A 338 9.89 -12.26 6.83
N HIS A 339 10.18 -13.55 6.96
CA HIS A 339 9.17 -14.58 7.20
C HIS A 339 8.85 -14.71 8.68
N VAL A 340 7.60 -15.01 8.98
CA VAL A 340 7.12 -15.23 10.35
C VAL A 340 7.76 -16.48 10.96
N ILE A 341 8.28 -16.37 12.19
CA ILE A 341 8.81 -17.50 13.00
C ILE A 341 7.96 -17.65 14.27
N PRO A 342 7.47 -18.88 14.59
CA PRO A 342 7.69 -20.14 13.88
C PRO A 342 6.94 -20.25 12.54
N GLY A 343 5.93 -19.42 12.30
CA GLY A 343 5.22 -19.29 11.02
C GLY A 343 4.68 -20.59 10.42
N ILE A 344 4.41 -20.54 9.11
CA ILE A 344 3.91 -21.65 8.26
C ILE A 344 4.71 -21.79 6.95
N GLY A 345 5.85 -21.09 6.83
CA GLY A 345 6.56 -20.93 5.55
C GLY A 345 5.78 -20.06 4.56
N ASP A 346 6.12 -20.16 3.27
CA ASP A 346 5.41 -19.46 2.22
C ASP A 346 4.05 -20.11 1.94
N PHE A 347 2.98 -19.39 2.28
CA PHE A 347 1.62 -19.88 2.12
C PHE A 347 1.16 -19.89 0.65
N GLY A 348 1.67 -18.97 -0.17
CA GLY A 348 1.26 -18.83 -1.58
C GLY A 348 1.63 -20.05 -2.41
N THR A 349 2.87 -20.52 -2.24
CA THR A 349 3.38 -21.73 -2.91
C THR A 349 2.74 -23.01 -2.39
N ASN A 350 2.52 -23.12 -1.08
CA ASN A 350 1.91 -24.32 -0.48
C ASN A 350 0.39 -24.43 -0.69
N GLY A 351 -0.31 -23.30 -0.81
CA GLY A 351 -1.78 -23.21 -0.83
C GLY A 351 -2.42 -23.06 -2.21
N SER A 352 -1.69 -22.60 -3.23
CA SER A 352 -2.24 -22.46 -4.59
C SER A 352 -2.34 -23.82 -5.28
N GLU A 353 -3.47 -24.17 -5.92
CA GLU A 353 -3.60 -25.39 -6.75
C GLU A 353 -2.93 -25.24 -8.13
N SER A 354 -2.53 -24.02 -8.52
CA SER A 354 -2.02 -23.69 -9.85
C SER A 354 -0.81 -22.74 -9.79
N CYS A 355 0.40 -23.27 -9.94
CA CYS A 355 1.57 -22.52 -10.42
C CYS A 355 2.76 -23.46 -10.63
N SER A 356 2.83 -24.10 -11.80
CA SER A 356 4.10 -24.41 -12.46
C SER A 356 4.62 -23.09 -13.03
N ASP A 357 5.89 -22.75 -12.75
CA ASP A 357 6.55 -21.54 -13.26
C ASP A 357 6.61 -21.47 -14.81
N GLU A 358 6.36 -22.59 -15.50
CA GLU A 358 6.44 -22.68 -16.97
C GLU A 358 5.17 -22.22 -17.72
N ASP A 359 4.00 -22.14 -17.06
CA ASP A 359 2.73 -21.83 -17.76
C ASP A 359 2.38 -20.33 -17.83
N GLN A 360 3.19 -19.45 -17.22
CA GLN A 360 2.85 -18.02 -17.05
C GLN A 360 3.45 -17.07 -18.10
N GLU A 361 4.36 -17.53 -18.96
CA GLU A 361 4.95 -16.67 -20.01
C GLU A 361 4.03 -16.44 -21.22
N GLN A 362 2.89 -17.13 -21.32
CA GLN A 362 2.01 -17.08 -22.51
C GLN A 362 0.64 -16.40 -22.29
N ARG A 363 0.37 -15.79 -21.13
CA ARG A 363 -0.92 -15.10 -20.87
C ARG A 363 -0.79 -13.73 -20.21
N LEU A 364 0.09 -12.89 -20.74
CA LEU A 364 0.09 -11.44 -20.51
C LEU A 364 0.10 -10.70 -21.85
#